data_AF-A0A5N1JFP4-F1
#
_entry.id   AF-A0A5N1JFP4-F1
#
_cell.length_a   1.000
_cell.length_b   1.000
_cell.length_c   1.000
_cell.angle_alpha   90.00
_cell.angle_beta   90.00
_cell.angle_gamma   90.00
#
_symmetry.space_group_name_H-M   'P 1'
#
loop_
_entity.id
_entity.type
_entity.pdbx_description
1 polymer ?
#
loop_
_entity_poly.entity_id
_entity_poly.type
_entity_poly.pdbx_seq_one_letter_code
_entity_poly.pdbx_strand_id
1 'polypeptide(L)'
;MNAFLITVSVLAPFAWVIYKLLRYTARTIGDESPLVIVVSYKIEDWEYFTRFDYILNVVITLLMVSMLYANVFLFMPASKTFWHWMVSLGLFATCLYTLWLIASVFKPDWQYWLITRNKTVTLDPADKSLTIDTAEEIIRFSADDVQEIEKHGSGLKSSKMVAGYSYLIFKLKNGHAVYLNLNKSYLEFALEAYFKTVPIQYVPHKIPWIVAP
;
A
#
# COMPACT_ATOMS: atom_id res chain seq x y z
N MET A 1 -12.19 27.84 -30.30
CA MET A 1 -11.88 26.41 -30.08
C MET A 1 -10.62 26.22 -29.22
N ASN A 2 -9.49 26.87 -29.55
CA ASN A 2 -8.24 26.74 -28.77
C ASN A 2 -8.33 27.22 -27.31
N ALA A 3 -8.96 28.38 -27.06
CA ALA A 3 -9.12 28.88 -25.69
C ALA A 3 -9.96 27.95 -24.81
N PHE A 4 -11.07 27.41 -25.33
CA PHE A 4 -11.91 26.45 -24.61
C PHE A 4 -11.15 25.16 -24.26
N LEU A 5 -10.41 24.58 -25.21
CA LEU A 5 -9.62 23.37 -24.96
C LEU A 5 -8.50 23.60 -23.93
N ILE A 6 -7.85 24.76 -23.95
CA ILE A 6 -6.83 25.14 -22.96
C ILE A 6 -7.49 25.32 -21.58
N THR A 7 -8.64 25.99 -21.51
CA THR A 7 -9.36 26.19 -20.25
C THR A 7 -9.82 24.86 -19.65
N VAL A 8 -10.39 23.96 -20.46
CA VAL A 8 -10.85 22.64 -19.98
C VAL A 8 -9.65 21.77 -19.58
N SER A 9 -8.57 21.74 -20.34
CA SER A 9 -7.40 20.93 -20.01
C SER A 9 -6.70 21.38 -18.72
N VAL A 10 -6.74 22.67 -18.42
CA VAL A 10 -6.25 23.20 -17.14
C VAL A 10 -7.26 22.96 -16.03
N LEU A 11 -8.53 23.33 -16.19
CA LEU A 11 -9.51 23.29 -15.08
C LEU A 11 -10.01 21.88 -14.73
N ALA A 12 -10.10 20.96 -15.70
CA ALA A 12 -10.56 19.60 -15.46
C ALA A 12 -9.76 18.85 -14.40
N PRO A 13 -8.41 18.83 -14.41
CA PRO A 13 -7.64 18.19 -13.34
C PRO A 13 -7.84 18.88 -11.99
N PHE A 14 -7.96 20.21 -11.92
CA PHE A 14 -8.27 20.90 -10.65
C PHE A 14 -9.66 20.53 -10.12
N ALA A 15 -10.69 20.56 -10.97
CA ALA A 15 -12.04 20.16 -10.59
C ALA A 15 -12.10 18.70 -10.14
N TRP A 16 -11.36 17.81 -10.82
CA TRP A 16 -11.23 16.41 -10.43
C TRP A 16 -10.54 16.23 -9.07
N VAL A 17 -9.47 16.99 -8.80
CA VAL A 17 -8.79 16.98 -7.50
C VAL A 17 -9.72 17.49 -6.41
N ILE A 18 -10.42 18.61 -6.61
CA ILE A 18 -11.39 19.16 -5.66
C ILE A 18 -12.49 18.13 -5.38
N TYR A 19 -13.05 17.51 -6.42
CA TYR A 19 -14.05 16.45 -6.27
C TYR A 19 -13.52 15.27 -5.46
N LYS A 20 -12.28 14.82 -5.72
CA LYS A 20 -11.63 13.74 -4.95
C LYS A 20 -11.42 14.12 -3.49
N LEU A 21 -11.01 15.35 -3.20
CA LEU A 21 -10.83 15.85 -1.83
C LEU A 21 -12.17 15.91 -1.08
N LEU A 22 -13.21 16.44 -1.70
CA LEU A 22 -14.55 16.49 -1.10
C LEU A 22 -15.10 15.08 -0.81
N ARG A 23 -14.95 14.15 -1.76
CA ARG A 23 -15.30 12.73 -1.56
C ARG A 23 -14.49 12.08 -0.45
N TYR A 24 -13.21 12.41 -0.34
CA TYR A 24 -12.37 11.91 0.74
C TYR A 24 -12.88 12.39 2.10
N THR A 25 -13.13 13.70 2.26
CA THR A 25 -13.68 14.26 3.50
C THR A 25 -15.03 13.66 3.87
N ALA A 26 -15.94 13.50 2.90
CA ALA A 26 -17.25 12.87 3.14
C ALA A 26 -17.11 11.43 3.68
N ARG A 27 -16.13 10.68 3.17
CA ARG A 27 -15.83 9.29 3.53
C ARG A 27 -15.03 9.13 4.82
N THR A 28 -14.35 10.17 5.29
CA THR A 28 -13.53 10.07 6.50
C THR A 28 -14.24 10.60 7.73
N ILE A 29 -14.82 11.80 7.63
CA ILE A 29 -15.44 12.50 8.77
C ILE A 29 -16.88 12.98 8.49
N GLY A 30 -17.36 12.86 7.25
CA GLY A 30 -18.71 13.26 6.87
C GLY A 30 -19.74 12.13 6.96
N ASP A 31 -20.85 12.30 6.27
CA ASP A 31 -22.02 11.40 6.35
C ASP A 31 -21.77 9.99 5.77
N GLU A 32 -20.73 9.83 4.94
CA GLU A 32 -20.29 8.53 4.41
C GLU A 32 -19.17 7.90 5.26
N SER A 33 -18.86 8.48 6.43
CA SER A 33 -17.81 8.00 7.31
C SER A 33 -18.16 6.66 7.96
N PRO A 34 -17.18 5.76 8.18
CA PRO A 34 -17.39 4.58 9.00
C PRO A 34 -17.92 4.93 10.39
N LEU A 35 -17.68 6.15 10.88
CA LEU A 35 -18.12 6.62 12.19
C LEU A 35 -19.64 6.84 12.30
N VAL A 36 -20.35 6.92 11.17
CA VAL A 36 -21.78 7.23 11.12
C VAL A 36 -22.58 6.08 10.50
N ILE A 37 -22.05 5.47 9.45
CA ILE A 37 -22.70 4.36 8.73
C ILE A 37 -21.87 3.08 8.78
N VAL A 38 -22.54 1.93 8.65
CA VAL A 38 -21.84 0.65 8.51
C VAL A 38 -21.09 0.64 7.17
N VAL A 39 -19.78 0.41 7.22
CA VAL A 39 -18.93 0.35 6.03
C VAL A 39 -18.28 -1.03 5.95
N SER A 40 -18.64 -1.78 4.91
CA SER A 40 -17.97 -3.03 4.53
C SER A 40 -17.09 -2.78 3.31
N TYR A 41 -15.85 -3.24 3.36
CA TYR A 41 -14.96 -3.20 2.21
C TYR A 41 -14.16 -4.49 2.07
N LYS A 42 -13.93 -4.85 0.82
CA LYS A 42 -13.03 -5.91 0.39
C LYS A 42 -12.11 -5.31 -0.66
N ILE A 43 -10.84 -5.66 -0.61
CA ILE A 43 -9.87 -5.20 -1.60
C ILE A 43 -9.70 -6.32 -2.61
N GLU A 44 -10.12 -6.03 -3.83
CA GLU A 44 -10.00 -6.93 -4.96
C GLU A 44 -8.58 -6.92 -5.52
N ASP A 45 -8.18 -8.03 -6.13
CA ASP A 45 -6.89 -8.22 -6.78
C ASP A 45 -6.58 -7.09 -7.76
N TRP A 46 -7.58 -6.72 -8.57
CA TRP A 46 -7.46 -5.62 -9.51
C TRP A 46 -7.23 -4.27 -8.83
N GLU A 47 -8.00 -3.95 -7.80
CA GLU A 47 -7.83 -2.69 -7.04
C GLU A 47 -6.43 -2.62 -6.42
N TYR A 48 -5.91 -3.75 -5.93
CA TYR A 48 -4.59 -3.82 -5.30
C TYR A 48 -3.44 -3.64 -6.30
N PHE A 49 -3.44 -4.39 -7.42
CA PHE A 49 -2.32 -4.44 -8.36
C PHE A 49 -2.36 -3.38 -9.47
N THR A 50 -3.46 -2.63 -9.61
CA THR A 50 -3.54 -1.50 -10.58
C THR A 50 -3.31 -0.14 -9.98
N ARG A 51 -2.83 -0.08 -8.74
CA ARG A 51 -2.35 1.15 -8.16
C ARG A 51 -1.18 1.70 -8.99
N PHE A 52 -1.08 3.03 -9.05
CA PHE A 52 -0.14 3.73 -9.92
C PHE A 52 1.32 3.31 -9.69
N ASP A 53 1.69 3.04 -8.44
CA ASP A 53 2.99 2.48 -8.04
C ASP A 53 3.29 1.12 -8.69
N TYR A 54 2.33 0.19 -8.72
CA TYR A 54 2.50 -1.09 -9.41
C TYR A 54 2.63 -0.94 -10.93
N ILE A 55 1.77 -0.13 -11.55
CA ILE A 55 1.84 0.13 -12.99
C ILE A 55 3.20 0.72 -13.36
N LEU A 56 3.66 1.72 -12.59
CA LEU A 56 4.96 2.33 -12.79
C LEU A 56 6.10 1.31 -12.60
N ASN A 57 6.03 0.45 -11.58
CA ASN A 57 7.01 -0.62 -11.38
C ASN A 57 7.07 -1.59 -12.57
N VAL A 58 5.93 -2.00 -13.13
CA VAL A 58 5.88 -2.85 -14.33
C VAL A 58 6.51 -2.15 -15.52
N VAL A 59 6.17 -0.88 -15.77
CA VAL A 59 6.74 -0.09 -16.87
C VAL A 59 8.26 0.05 -16.74
N ILE A 60 8.75 0.40 -15.55
CA ILE A 60 10.20 0.52 -15.29
C ILE A 60 10.88 -0.85 -15.46
N THR A 61 10.26 -1.94 -15.00
CA THR A 61 10.80 -3.29 -15.19
C THR A 61 10.98 -3.63 -16.66
N LEU A 62 9.95 -3.41 -17.49
CA LEU A 62 10.01 -3.66 -18.93
C LEU A 62 11.08 -2.80 -19.60
N LEU A 63 11.21 -1.53 -19.21
CA LEU A 63 12.24 -0.63 -19.71
C LEU A 63 13.64 -1.13 -19.34
N MET A 64 13.87 -1.54 -18.09
CA MET A 64 15.17 -2.06 -17.64
C MET A 64 15.55 -3.37 -18.31
N VAL A 65 14.60 -4.29 -18.49
CA VAL A 65 14.82 -5.54 -19.23
C VAL A 65 15.16 -5.26 -20.70
N SER A 66 14.46 -4.33 -21.33
CA SER A 66 14.72 -3.94 -22.72
C SER A 66 16.09 -3.27 -22.88
N MET A 67 16.45 -2.38 -21.95
CA MET A 67 17.78 -1.75 -21.92
C MET A 67 18.88 -2.77 -21.67
N LEU A 68 18.67 -3.74 -20.78
CA LEU A 68 19.61 -4.81 -20.51
C LEU A 68 19.82 -5.68 -21.75
N TYR A 69 18.74 -6.05 -22.45
CA TYR A 69 18.80 -6.78 -23.71
C TYR A 69 19.60 -6.01 -24.77
N ALA A 70 19.25 -4.73 -25.02
CA ALA A 70 19.97 -3.90 -25.98
C ALA A 70 21.45 -3.75 -25.60
N ASN A 71 21.76 -3.63 -24.32
CA ASN A 71 23.13 -3.52 -23.85
C ASN A 71 23.95 -4.78 -24.09
N VAL A 72 23.42 -5.95 -23.72
CA VAL A 72 24.13 -7.23 -23.87
C VAL A 72 24.28 -7.63 -25.34
N PHE A 73 23.24 -7.44 -26.15
CA PHE A 73 23.22 -7.98 -27.51
C PHE A 73 23.58 -6.96 -28.60
N LEU A 74 23.50 -5.65 -28.34
CA LEU A 74 23.79 -4.61 -29.34
C LEU A 74 25.00 -3.76 -28.93
N PHE A 75 25.01 -3.19 -27.72
CA PHE A 75 26.04 -2.21 -27.34
C PHE A 75 27.38 -2.83 -26.93
N MET A 76 27.38 -3.91 -26.13
CA MET A 76 28.62 -4.62 -25.77
C MET A 76 29.34 -5.19 -27.01
N PRO A 77 28.68 -5.91 -27.94
CA PRO A 77 29.35 -6.41 -29.14
C PRO A 77 29.87 -5.31 -30.08
N ALA A 78 29.21 -4.15 -30.10
CA ALA A 78 29.64 -3.00 -30.90
C ALA A 78 30.79 -2.19 -30.27
N SER A 79 31.21 -2.52 -29.04
CA SER A 79 32.23 -1.76 -28.30
C SER A 79 33.64 -2.01 -28.84
N LYS A 80 34.22 -1.00 -29.49
CA LYS A 80 35.56 -1.06 -30.10
C LYS A 80 36.67 -0.45 -29.24
N THR A 81 36.33 0.42 -28.30
CA THR A 81 37.29 1.14 -27.45
C THR A 81 37.01 0.86 -25.97
N PHE A 82 38.03 1.00 -25.13
CA PHE A 82 37.92 0.77 -23.68
C PHE A 82 36.79 1.59 -23.03
N TRP A 83 36.61 2.84 -23.43
CA TRP A 83 35.56 3.71 -22.88
C TRP A 83 34.14 3.20 -23.20
N HIS A 84 33.92 2.63 -24.38
CA HIS A 84 32.63 2.04 -24.73
C HIS A 84 32.30 0.83 -23.86
N TRP A 85 33.31 0.01 -23.53
CA TRP A 85 33.17 -1.10 -22.59
C TRP A 85 32.83 -0.61 -21.18
N MET A 86 33.50 0.45 -20.69
CA MET A 86 33.18 1.02 -19.38
C MET A 86 31.73 1.51 -19.30
N VAL A 87 31.26 2.23 -20.31
CA VAL A 87 29.87 2.71 -20.38
C VAL A 87 28.88 1.54 -20.41
N SER A 88 29.15 0.53 -21.25
CA SER A 88 28.28 -0.65 -21.37
C SER A 88 28.23 -1.47 -20.08
N LEU A 89 29.36 -1.66 -19.40
CA LEU A 89 29.41 -2.32 -18.10
C LEU A 89 28.70 -1.51 -17.00
N GLY A 90 28.85 -0.18 -17.01
CA GLY A 90 28.14 0.71 -16.10
C GLY A 90 26.62 0.63 -16.30
N LEU A 91 26.16 0.64 -17.56
CA LEU A 91 24.74 0.46 -17.89
C LEU A 91 24.23 -0.92 -17.45
N PHE A 92 25.02 -1.97 -17.68
CA PHE A 92 24.68 -3.34 -17.27
C PHE A 92 24.48 -3.44 -15.75
N ALA A 93 25.45 -2.93 -14.99
CA ALA A 93 25.38 -2.90 -13.54
C ALA A 93 24.17 -2.09 -13.04
N THR A 94 23.89 -0.95 -13.68
CA THR A 94 22.74 -0.09 -13.32
C THR A 94 21.41 -0.78 -13.58
N CYS A 95 21.23 -1.45 -14.73
CA CYS A 95 20.03 -2.21 -15.04
C CYS A 95 19.82 -3.36 -14.04
N LEU A 96 20.88 -4.14 -13.75
CA LEU A 96 20.80 -5.23 -12.77
C LEU A 96 20.46 -4.71 -11.37
N TYR A 97 21.11 -3.64 -10.94
CA TYR A 97 20.84 -3.04 -9.63
C TYR A 97 19.41 -2.51 -9.52
N THR A 98 18.90 -1.88 -10.59
CA THR A 98 17.52 -1.38 -10.63
C THR A 98 16.51 -2.52 -10.59
N LEU A 99 16.72 -3.59 -11.37
CA LEU A 99 15.87 -4.79 -11.33
C LEU A 99 15.90 -5.45 -9.94
N TRP A 100 17.06 -5.52 -9.31
CA TRP A 100 17.19 -6.00 -7.94
C TRP A 100 16.40 -5.14 -6.93
N LEU A 101 16.44 -3.81 -7.06
CA LEU A 101 15.63 -2.91 -6.24
C LEU A 101 14.13 -3.14 -6.44
N ILE A 102 13.67 -3.26 -7.68
CA ILE A 102 12.25 -3.53 -7.99
C ILE A 102 11.81 -4.84 -7.36
N ALA A 103 12.59 -5.91 -7.53
CA ALA A 103 12.30 -7.21 -6.91
C ALA A 103 12.28 -7.12 -5.37
N SER A 104 13.13 -6.28 -4.79
CA SER A 104 13.20 -6.06 -3.34
C SER A 104 11.96 -5.33 -2.80
N VAL A 105 11.37 -4.43 -3.59
CA VAL A 105 10.12 -3.72 -3.26
C VAL A 105 8.89 -4.61 -3.47
N PHE A 106 8.92 -5.52 -4.46
CA PHE A 106 7.81 -6.44 -4.71
C PHE A 106 7.59 -7.45 -3.55
N LYS A 107 8.65 -7.79 -2.82
CA LYS A 107 8.57 -8.75 -1.71
C LYS A 107 7.63 -8.31 -0.57
N PRO A 108 7.74 -7.10 0.01
CA PRO A 108 6.79 -6.63 1.02
C PRO A 108 5.39 -6.46 0.43
N ASP A 109 5.28 -5.97 -0.80
CA ASP A 109 4.02 -5.87 -1.55
C ASP A 109 3.24 -7.18 -1.58
N TRP A 110 3.93 -8.29 -1.86
CA TRP A 110 3.34 -9.63 -1.83
C TRP A 110 2.91 -10.07 -0.43
N GLN A 111 3.72 -9.81 0.61
CA GLN A 111 3.33 -10.15 1.99
C GLN A 111 2.07 -9.40 2.44
N TYR A 112 1.97 -8.11 2.09
CA TYR A 112 0.83 -7.29 2.43
C TYR A 112 -0.42 -7.72 1.67
N TRP A 113 -0.25 -8.21 0.45
CA TRP A 113 -1.34 -8.85 -0.30
C TRP A 113 -1.87 -10.09 0.43
N LEU A 114 -0.99 -10.94 0.97
CA LEU A 114 -1.40 -12.16 1.69
C LEU A 114 -2.31 -11.87 2.90
N ILE A 115 -2.06 -10.80 3.65
CA ILE A 115 -2.93 -10.42 4.78
C ILE A 115 -4.17 -9.63 4.37
N THR A 116 -4.26 -9.19 3.11
CA THR A 116 -5.37 -8.37 2.59
C THR A 116 -6.38 -9.19 1.80
N ARG A 117 -5.90 -10.14 0.98
CA ARG A 117 -6.72 -10.93 0.07
C ARG A 117 -7.76 -11.75 0.84
N ASN A 118 -8.92 -11.96 0.23
CA ASN A 118 -9.99 -12.80 0.77
C ASN A 118 -10.49 -12.40 2.17
N LYS A 119 -10.33 -11.13 2.55
CA LYS A 119 -10.90 -10.57 3.78
C LYS A 119 -11.90 -9.48 3.44
N THR A 120 -13.07 -9.55 4.05
CA THR A 120 -14.03 -8.45 4.07
C THR A 120 -13.99 -7.84 5.46
N VAL A 121 -13.69 -6.56 5.55
CA VAL A 121 -13.66 -5.81 6.81
C VAL A 121 -14.92 -4.97 6.88
N THR A 122 -15.67 -5.13 7.96
CA THR A 122 -16.89 -4.37 8.24
C THR A 122 -16.71 -3.57 9.53
N LEU A 123 -16.93 -2.27 9.44
CA LEU A 123 -16.91 -1.33 10.56
C LEU A 123 -18.35 -0.96 10.90
N ASP A 124 -18.76 -1.22 12.13
CA ASP A 124 -20.11 -0.97 12.62
C ASP A 124 -20.09 0.12 13.70
N PRO A 125 -20.58 1.34 13.41
CA PRO A 125 -20.55 2.45 14.35
C PRO A 125 -21.54 2.33 15.51
N ALA A 126 -22.62 1.56 15.35
CA ALA A 126 -23.64 1.42 16.39
C ALA A 126 -23.05 0.71 17.62
N ASP A 127 -22.31 -0.36 17.37
CA ASP A 127 -21.65 -1.16 18.40
C ASP A 127 -20.16 -0.83 18.55
N LYS A 128 -19.63 0.08 17.72
CA LYS A 128 -18.19 0.40 17.61
C LYS A 128 -17.34 -0.87 17.50
N SER A 129 -17.75 -1.74 16.59
CA SER A 129 -17.14 -3.05 16.40
C SER A 129 -16.53 -3.20 15.02
N LEU A 130 -15.58 -4.12 14.92
CA LEU A 130 -14.92 -4.50 13.69
C LEU A 130 -15.20 -5.98 13.45
N THR A 131 -15.74 -6.29 12.28
CA THR A 131 -15.95 -7.67 11.82
C THR A 131 -15.03 -7.98 10.66
N ILE A 132 -14.33 -9.11 10.72
CA ILE A 132 -13.46 -9.62 9.67
C ILE A 132 -14.05 -10.94 9.24
N ASP A 133 -14.50 -10.97 8.00
CA ASP A 133 -15.04 -12.13 7.34
C ASP A 133 -13.99 -12.70 6.39
N THR A 134 -13.61 -13.95 6.64
CA THR A 134 -12.67 -14.73 5.84
C THR A 134 -13.33 -16.05 5.41
N ALA A 135 -12.72 -16.77 4.47
CA ALA A 135 -13.24 -18.07 4.05
C ALA A 135 -13.29 -19.12 5.18
N GLU A 136 -12.50 -18.94 6.24
CA GLU A 136 -12.35 -19.91 7.34
C GLU A 136 -13.18 -19.52 8.57
N GLU A 137 -13.25 -18.22 8.87
CA GLU A 137 -13.91 -17.72 10.07
C GLU A 137 -14.44 -16.29 9.92
N ILE A 138 -15.45 -15.97 10.72
CA ILE A 138 -15.97 -14.62 10.93
C ILE A 138 -15.63 -14.21 12.36
N ILE A 139 -14.77 -13.21 12.51
CA ILE A 139 -14.39 -12.66 13.82
C ILE A 139 -14.99 -11.26 13.95
N ARG A 140 -15.87 -11.06 14.94
CA ARG A 140 -16.37 -9.73 15.36
C ARG A 140 -15.80 -9.40 16.73
N PHE A 141 -15.25 -8.21 16.89
CA PHE A 141 -14.71 -7.74 18.17
C PHE A 141 -14.89 -6.23 18.35
N SER A 142 -14.99 -5.82 19.61
CA SER A 142 -15.08 -4.43 20.06
C SER A 142 -13.86 -4.07 20.92
N ALA A 143 -13.80 -2.84 21.43
CA ALA A 143 -12.73 -2.42 22.35
C ALA A 143 -12.61 -3.31 23.60
N ASP A 144 -13.72 -3.88 24.07
CA ASP A 144 -13.73 -4.72 25.27
C ASP A 144 -13.09 -6.09 25.06
N ASP A 145 -13.00 -6.54 23.82
CA ASP A 145 -12.44 -7.85 23.45
C ASP A 145 -10.94 -7.77 23.14
N VAL A 146 -10.43 -6.55 22.89
CA VAL A 146 -9.04 -6.31 22.51
C VAL A 146 -8.20 -6.03 23.76
N GLN A 147 -7.04 -6.69 23.86
CA GLN A 147 -6.06 -6.45 24.91
C GLN A 147 -5.13 -5.29 24.53
N GLU A 148 -4.60 -5.32 23.31
CA GLU A 148 -3.63 -4.36 22.79
C GLU A 148 -3.70 -4.33 21.25
N ILE A 149 -3.37 -3.18 20.68
CA ILE A 149 -3.20 -3.02 19.24
C ILE A 149 -1.75 -2.65 18.96
N GLU A 150 -1.06 -3.44 18.14
CA GLU A 150 0.27 -3.08 17.65
C GLU A 150 0.15 -2.45 16.27
N LYS A 151 0.69 -1.23 16.11
CA LYS A 151 0.84 -0.55 14.81
C LYS A 151 2.26 -0.74 14.33
N HIS A 152 2.44 -1.62 13.36
CA HIS A 152 3.72 -1.93 12.75
C HIS A 152 3.94 -1.02 11.54
N GLY A 153 5.07 -0.34 11.50
CA GLY A 153 5.37 0.59 10.41
C GLY A 153 6.85 0.95 10.30
N SER A 154 7.16 1.84 9.37
CA SER A 154 8.53 2.29 9.13
C SER A 154 9.06 3.17 10.26
N GLY A 155 10.18 2.77 10.87
CA GLY A 155 10.89 3.57 11.88
C GLY A 155 11.77 4.69 11.29
N LEU A 156 12.41 5.47 12.18
CA LEU A 156 13.31 6.57 11.81
C LEU A 156 14.53 6.14 10.97
N LYS A 157 14.94 4.87 11.08
CA LYS A 157 16.08 4.29 10.35
C LYS A 157 15.67 3.57 9.05
N SER A 158 14.40 3.68 8.65
CA SER A 158 13.84 2.97 7.50
C SER A 158 14.03 3.74 6.22
N SER A 159 14.12 3.01 5.11
CA SER A 159 14.19 3.64 3.78
C SER A 159 12.84 4.28 3.45
N LYS A 160 12.86 5.42 2.74
CA LYS A 160 11.64 6.04 2.18
C LYS A 160 10.88 5.07 1.26
N MET A 161 11.56 4.10 0.68
CA MET A 161 10.94 3.05 -0.17
C MET A 161 9.91 2.21 0.57
N VAL A 162 9.98 2.12 1.91
CA VAL A 162 9.05 1.32 2.73
C VAL A 162 8.10 2.16 3.57
N ALA A 163 8.12 3.49 3.43
CA ALA A 163 7.35 4.42 4.27
C ALA A 163 5.82 4.24 4.17
N GLY A 164 5.31 3.70 3.06
CA GLY A 164 3.89 3.44 2.84
C GLY A 164 3.39 2.09 3.37
N TYR A 165 4.26 1.27 3.95
CA TYR A 165 3.91 -0.05 4.47
C TYR A 165 3.63 0.03 5.97
N SER A 166 2.40 -0.27 6.35
CA SER A 166 1.99 -0.39 7.74
C SER A 166 0.85 -1.38 7.90
N TYR A 167 0.85 -2.10 9.02
CA TYR A 167 -0.20 -3.06 9.36
C TYR A 167 -0.49 -2.99 10.86
N LEU A 168 -1.65 -3.51 11.22
CA LEU A 168 -2.11 -3.61 12.59
C LEU A 168 -2.17 -5.08 12.99
N ILE A 169 -1.81 -5.35 14.24
CA ILE A 169 -2.11 -6.60 14.92
C ILE A 169 -3.07 -6.27 16.06
N PHE A 170 -4.28 -6.82 16.01
CA PHE A 170 -5.23 -6.79 17.11
C PHE A 170 -5.01 -8.03 17.96
N LYS A 171 -4.47 -7.85 19.17
CA LYS A 171 -4.33 -8.95 20.14
C LYS A 171 -5.60 -9.03 20.96
N LEU A 172 -6.38 -10.08 20.77
CA LEU A 172 -7.63 -10.30 21.48
C LEU A 172 -7.37 -10.97 22.84
N LYS A 173 -8.24 -10.70 23.82
CA LYS A 173 -8.13 -11.26 25.18
C LYS A 173 -8.27 -12.80 25.22
N ASN A 174 -8.86 -13.40 24.20
CA ASN A 174 -8.97 -14.84 24.04
C ASN A 174 -7.69 -15.50 23.49
N GLY A 175 -6.63 -14.72 23.24
CA GLY A 175 -5.35 -15.21 22.71
C GLY A 175 -5.26 -15.22 21.17
N HIS A 176 -6.33 -14.88 20.45
CA HIS A 176 -6.27 -14.74 18.99
C HIS A 176 -5.58 -13.43 18.60
N ALA A 177 -4.86 -13.44 17.47
CA ALA A 177 -4.23 -12.26 16.90
C ALA A 177 -4.73 -12.04 15.47
N VAL A 178 -5.23 -10.85 15.18
CA VAL A 178 -5.77 -10.53 13.85
C VAL A 178 -4.94 -9.47 13.13
N TYR A 179 -4.51 -9.81 11.92
CA TYR A 179 -3.65 -8.99 11.09
C TYR A 179 -4.45 -8.24 10.03
N LEU A 180 -4.34 -6.91 10.03
CA LEU A 180 -4.97 -6.04 9.04
C LEU A 180 -3.97 -5.11 8.38
N ASN A 181 -4.03 -5.00 7.06
CA ASN A 181 -3.27 -4.03 6.28
C ASN A 181 -3.90 -2.63 6.43
N LEU A 182 -3.08 -1.61 6.68
CA LEU A 182 -3.51 -0.23 6.81
C LEU A 182 -3.54 0.49 5.46
N ASN A 183 -4.28 -0.08 4.50
CA ASN A 183 -4.33 0.39 3.11
C ASN A 183 -5.57 1.23 2.77
N LYS A 184 -6.57 1.27 3.66
CA LYS A 184 -7.75 2.12 3.55
C LYS A 184 -7.80 3.08 4.73
N SER A 185 -8.14 4.33 4.43
CA SER A 185 -8.20 5.40 5.44
C SER A 185 -9.23 5.14 6.54
N TYR A 186 -10.30 4.39 6.25
CA TYR A 186 -11.37 4.08 7.22
C TYR A 186 -10.86 3.48 8.52
N LEU A 187 -9.82 2.64 8.44
CA LEU A 187 -9.31 1.90 9.59
C LEU A 187 -8.62 2.82 10.61
N GLU A 188 -7.95 3.89 10.15
CA GLU A 188 -7.33 4.88 11.05
C GLU A 188 -8.40 5.66 11.84
N PHE A 189 -9.49 6.08 11.19
CA PHE A 189 -10.59 6.76 11.88
C PHE A 189 -11.31 5.82 12.86
N ALA A 190 -11.52 4.56 12.47
CA ALA A 190 -12.11 3.57 13.37
C ALA A 190 -11.23 3.28 14.59
N LEU A 191 -9.90 3.22 14.43
CA LEU A 191 -8.97 3.08 15.56
C LEU A 191 -9.14 4.20 16.59
N GLU A 192 -9.18 5.45 16.12
CA GLU A 192 -9.31 6.63 16.99
C GLU A 192 -10.67 6.72 17.69
N ALA A 193 -11.74 6.27 17.04
CA ALA A 193 -13.09 6.41 17.59
C ALA A 193 -13.58 5.18 18.38
N TYR A 194 -13.31 3.98 17.87
CA TYR A 194 -13.86 2.73 18.42
C TYR A 194 -12.93 2.17 19.49
N PHE A 195 -11.63 2.21 19.23
CA PHE A 195 -10.62 1.57 20.07
C PHE A 195 -9.81 2.56 20.91
N LYS A 196 -10.35 3.76 21.16
CA LYS A 196 -9.68 4.85 21.90
C LYS A 196 -9.20 4.47 23.31
N THR A 197 -9.84 3.48 23.93
CA THR A 197 -9.52 2.98 25.28
C THR A 197 -8.51 1.84 25.27
N VAL A 198 -8.22 1.28 24.11
CA VAL A 198 -7.29 0.17 23.94
C VAL A 198 -5.87 0.73 23.77
N PRO A 199 -4.86 0.21 24.48
CA PRO A 199 -3.49 0.65 24.31
C PRO A 199 -3.01 0.34 22.88
N ILE A 200 -2.46 1.36 22.21
CA ILE A 200 -1.86 1.25 20.88
C ILE A 200 -0.34 1.38 21.01
N GLN A 201 0.39 0.31 20.73
CA GLN A 201 1.85 0.31 20.71
C GLN A 201 2.36 0.49 19.29
N TYR A 202 3.23 1.49 19.07
CA TYR A 202 3.93 1.63 17.79
C TYR A 202 5.18 0.75 17.77
N VAL A 203 5.28 -0.13 16.77
CA VAL A 203 6.42 -1.04 16.59
C VAL A 203 7.19 -0.64 15.32
N PRO A 204 8.31 0.10 15.46
CA PRO A 204 9.09 0.58 14.32
C PRO A 204 9.96 -0.52 13.71
N HIS A 205 9.92 -0.66 12.39
CA HIS A 205 10.72 -1.63 11.65
C HIS A 205 11.56 -0.95 10.58
N LYS A 206 12.79 -1.44 10.34
CA LYS A 206 13.61 -1.03 9.19
C LYS A 206 12.92 -1.33 7.86
N ILE A 207 12.32 -2.51 7.78
CA ILE A 207 11.38 -2.94 6.74
C ILE A 207 10.25 -3.64 7.51
N PRO A 208 9.01 -3.15 7.43
CA PRO A 208 7.87 -3.69 8.19
C PRO A 208 7.39 -5.01 7.58
N TRP A 209 8.22 -6.04 7.69
CA TRP A 209 7.88 -7.40 7.33
C TRP A 209 6.76 -7.92 8.22
N ILE A 210 5.86 -8.70 7.62
CA ILE A 210 4.82 -9.39 8.39
C ILE A 210 5.42 -10.70 8.86
N VAL A 211 5.62 -10.80 10.17
CA VAL A 211 6.00 -12.05 10.84
C VAL A 211 4.70 -12.65 11.36
N ALA A 212 3.95 -13.29 10.47
CA ALA A 212 2.83 -14.13 10.91
C ALA A 212 3.41 -15.42 11.52
N PRO A 213 2.86 -15.92 12.64
CA PRO A 213 3.21 -17.23 13.17
C PRO A 213 2.82 -18.36 12.21
#